data_AF-A0A6I4IST6-F1
#
_entry.id   AF-A0A6I4IST6-F1
#
_cell.length_a   1.000
_cell.length_b   1.000
_cell.length_c   1.000
_cell.angle_alpha   90.00
_cell.angle_beta   90.00
_cell.angle_gamma   90.00
#
_symmetry.space_group_name_H-M   'P 1'
#
loop_
_entity.id
_entity.type
_entity.pdbx_description
1 polymer ?
#
loop_
_entity_poly.entity_id
_entity_poly.type
_entity_poly.pdbx_seq_one_letter_code
_entity_poly.pdbx_strand_id
1 'polypeptide(L)'
;MLNKKLKLLLPILLLLICIQNVSGKNGNPKLKNNCEGKVLTITTAIKIKHKYFFFRKTNHKRVTRIDEIVNENGAVLMKIKMKSSEKGDTYDFRKFHRLVLVNKEIHEVICIVNQEFGRLIIYNFCGEKMTEVVVKSNELYNKYRF
;
A
#
# COMPACT_ATOMS: atom_id res chain seq x y z
N MET A 1 20.78 69.53 -5.15
CA MET A 1 21.65 68.37 -4.81
C MET A 1 20.80 67.28 -4.17
N LEU A 2 20.35 66.30 -4.97
CA LEU A 2 19.47 65.22 -4.52
C LEU A 2 20.32 64.10 -3.87
N ASN A 3 20.02 63.78 -2.62
CA ASN A 3 20.85 63.00 -1.72
C ASN A 3 21.02 61.55 -2.22
N LYS A 4 22.25 61.17 -2.63
CA LYS A 4 22.58 59.87 -3.26
C LYS A 4 22.23 58.63 -2.41
N LYS A 5 21.99 58.78 -1.10
CA LYS A 5 21.63 57.68 -0.20
C LYS A 5 20.20 57.14 -0.40
N LEU A 6 19.29 57.91 -1.00
CA LEU A 6 17.88 57.49 -1.14
C LEU A 6 17.64 56.51 -2.30
N LYS A 7 18.57 56.41 -3.27
CA LYS A 7 18.42 55.54 -4.45
C LYS A 7 18.78 54.07 -4.21
N LEU A 8 19.49 53.75 -3.12
CA LEU A 8 19.94 52.38 -2.85
C LEU A 8 18.95 51.56 -2.01
N LEU A 9 18.01 52.22 -1.31
CA LEU A 9 17.05 51.56 -0.43
C LEU A 9 15.74 51.15 -1.14
N LEU A 10 15.41 51.80 -2.26
CA LEU A 10 14.20 51.50 -3.04
C LEU A 10 14.16 50.06 -3.61
N PRO A 11 15.24 49.50 -4.20
CA PRO A 11 15.17 48.14 -4.76
C PRO A 11 15.14 47.05 -3.68
N ILE A 12 15.63 47.32 -2.47
CA ILE A 12 15.63 46.37 -1.35
C ILE A 12 14.22 46.28 -0.74
N LEU A 13 13.50 47.39 -0.67
CA LEU A 13 12.12 47.41 -0.16
C LEU A 13 11.15 46.69 -1.12
N LEU A 14 11.38 46.78 -2.44
CA LEU A 14 10.58 46.06 -3.45
C LEU A 14 10.79 44.54 -3.41
N LEU A 15 11.98 44.06 -3.02
CA LEU A 15 12.24 42.62 -2.90
C LEU A 15 11.51 41.96 -1.72
N LEU A 16 11.26 42.70 -0.63
CA LEU A 16 10.56 42.17 0.54
C LEU A 16 9.04 41.97 0.33
N ILE A 17 8.42 42.77 -0.55
CA ILE A 17 6.96 42.71 -0.78
C ILE A 17 6.59 41.46 -1.61
N CYS A 18 7.53 40.90 -2.39
CA CYS A 18 7.29 39.67 -3.14
C CYS A 18 7.25 38.40 -2.28
N ILE A 19 7.76 38.42 -1.05
CA ILE A 19 7.85 37.21 -0.19
C ILE A 19 6.56 37.03 0.64
N GLN A 20 5.77 38.08 0.87
CA GLN A 20 4.61 38.01 1.76
C GLN A 20 3.30 37.55 1.11
N ASN A 21 3.28 37.30 -0.21
CA ASN A 21 2.07 36.86 -0.92
C ASN A 21 2.01 35.36 -1.23
N VAL A 22 2.95 34.54 -0.74
CA VAL A 22 2.72 33.09 -0.63
C VAL A 22 1.90 32.85 0.63
N SER A 23 0.65 33.30 0.58
CA SER A 23 -0.40 32.84 1.49
C SER A 23 -0.54 31.34 1.23
N GLY A 24 0.12 30.55 2.08
CA GLY A 24 -0.07 29.12 2.18
C GLY A 24 -1.53 28.88 2.54
N LYS A 25 -2.38 28.78 1.53
CA LYS A 25 -3.65 28.10 1.66
C LYS A 25 -3.31 26.68 2.10
N ASN A 26 -3.49 26.41 3.39
CA ASN A 26 -3.73 25.08 3.94
C ASN A 26 -5.05 24.54 3.36
N GLY A 27 -5.10 24.38 2.04
CA GLY A 27 -5.95 23.39 1.43
C GLY A 27 -5.10 22.14 1.41
N ASN A 28 -5.53 21.09 2.12
CA ASN A 28 -5.14 19.73 1.72
C ASN A 28 -5.29 19.70 0.20
N PRO A 29 -4.23 19.46 -0.58
CA PRO A 29 -4.41 19.28 -2.00
C PRO A 29 -5.37 18.10 -2.10
N LYS A 30 -6.63 18.36 -2.47
CA LYS A 30 -7.50 17.32 -3.00
C LYS A 30 -6.77 16.87 -4.24
N LEU A 31 -5.92 15.85 -4.08
CA LEU A 31 -5.25 15.16 -5.15
C LEU A 31 -6.36 14.90 -6.16
N LYS A 32 -6.28 15.54 -7.34
CA LYS A 32 -7.16 15.18 -8.45
C LYS A 32 -6.88 13.71 -8.71
N ASN A 33 -7.72 12.84 -8.19
CA ASN A 33 -7.62 11.41 -8.41
C ASN A 33 -8.01 11.17 -9.88
N ASN A 34 -7.06 11.34 -10.79
CA ASN A 34 -7.17 10.93 -12.20
C ASN A 34 -7.37 9.40 -12.36
N CYS A 35 -7.54 8.69 -11.24
CA CYS A 35 -7.88 7.28 -11.14
C CYS A 35 -9.40 7.06 -11.08
N GLU A 36 -10.22 8.13 -11.00
CA GLU A 36 -11.69 8.02 -11.07
C GLU A 36 -12.11 7.38 -12.39
N GLY A 37 -12.59 6.14 -12.34
CA GLY A 37 -13.07 5.39 -13.49
C GLY A 37 -12.27 4.12 -13.82
N LYS A 38 -11.09 3.92 -13.22
CA LYS A 38 -10.29 2.70 -13.45
C LYS A 38 -10.94 1.49 -12.79
N VAL A 39 -11.05 0.40 -13.54
CA VAL A 39 -11.48 -0.89 -12.99
C VAL A 39 -10.24 -1.64 -12.49
N LEU A 40 -10.27 -2.00 -11.22
CA LEU A 40 -9.29 -2.90 -10.61
C LEU A 40 -9.94 -4.24 -10.31
N THR A 41 -9.19 -5.30 -10.54
CA THR A 41 -9.59 -6.65 -10.15
C THR A 41 -8.51 -7.25 -9.25
N ILE A 42 -8.93 -8.02 -8.26
CA ILE A 42 -8.02 -8.83 -7.47
C ILE A 42 -7.99 -10.25 -8.02
N THR A 43 -6.80 -10.76 -8.28
CA THR A 43 -6.57 -12.16 -8.64
C THR A 43 -5.78 -12.85 -7.55
N THR A 44 -6.24 -14.04 -7.15
CA THR A 44 -5.54 -14.88 -6.18
C THR A 44 -5.15 -16.18 -6.85
N ALA A 45 -3.89 -16.58 -6.68
CA ALA A 45 -3.39 -17.88 -7.09
C ALA A 45 -2.76 -18.62 -5.91
N ILE A 46 -2.97 -19.95 -5.85
CA ILE A 46 -2.33 -20.84 -4.88
C ILE A 46 -1.48 -21.85 -5.64
N LYS A 47 -0.19 -21.90 -5.30
CA LYS A 47 0.78 -22.85 -5.86
C LYS A 47 1.25 -23.80 -4.76
N ILE A 48 1.09 -25.09 -4.99
CA ILE A 48 1.51 -26.14 -4.05
C ILE A 48 2.64 -26.94 -4.68
N LYS A 49 3.78 -27.03 -3.99
CA LYS A 49 4.93 -27.85 -4.42
C LYS A 49 5.28 -28.86 -3.34
N HIS A 50 5.11 -30.14 -3.63
CA HIS A 50 5.50 -31.20 -2.69
C HIS A 50 7.02 -31.41 -2.68
N LYS A 51 7.54 -31.77 -1.51
CA LYS A 51 8.92 -32.24 -1.36
C LYS A 51 8.98 -33.72 -1.73
N TYR A 52 10.00 -34.10 -2.48
CA TYR A 52 10.27 -35.48 -2.85
C TYR A 52 11.54 -35.94 -2.14
N PHE A 53 11.57 -37.22 -1.78
CA PHE A 53 12.75 -37.91 -1.30
C PHE A 53 12.99 -39.12 -2.21
N PHE A 54 14.11 -39.12 -2.93
CA PHE A 54 14.29 -39.92 -4.15
C PHE A 54 13.10 -39.72 -5.10
N PHE A 55 12.26 -40.74 -5.28
CA PHE A 55 11.10 -40.71 -6.17
C PHE A 55 9.76 -40.68 -5.41
N ARG A 56 9.80 -40.68 -4.07
CA ARG A 56 8.58 -40.70 -3.25
C ARG A 56 8.18 -39.29 -2.85
N LYS A 57 6.94 -38.94 -3.17
CA LYS A 57 6.27 -37.74 -2.66
C LYS A 57 6.18 -37.83 -1.13
N THR A 58 6.69 -36.82 -0.43
CA THR A 58 6.55 -36.71 1.02
C THR A 58 5.28 -35.94 1.37
N ASN A 59 4.82 -36.07 2.62
CA ASN A 59 3.71 -35.26 3.16
C ASN A 59 4.09 -33.80 3.34
N HIS A 60 5.36 -33.43 3.12
CA HIS A 60 5.80 -32.05 3.18
C HIS A 60 5.51 -31.33 1.87
N LYS A 61 4.94 -30.14 1.96
CA LYS A 61 4.65 -29.28 0.81
C LYS A 61 4.99 -27.84 1.12
N ARG A 62 5.36 -27.09 0.08
CA ARG A 62 5.48 -25.66 0.11
C ARG A 62 4.23 -25.07 -0.54
N VAL A 63 3.47 -24.29 0.19
CA VAL A 63 2.30 -23.58 -0.32
C VAL A 63 2.69 -22.12 -0.52
N THR A 64 2.43 -21.58 -1.70
CA THR A 64 2.63 -20.17 -2.02
C THR A 64 1.30 -19.58 -2.45
N ARG A 65 0.81 -18.59 -1.71
CA ARG A 65 -0.31 -17.76 -2.16
C ARG A 65 0.23 -16.49 -2.78
N ILE A 66 -0.37 -16.08 -3.89
CA ILE A 66 -0.03 -14.87 -4.62
C ILE A 66 -1.33 -14.10 -4.79
N ASP A 67 -1.39 -12.89 -4.24
CA ASP A 67 -2.48 -11.95 -4.49
C ASP A 67 -1.94 -10.84 -5.39
N GLU A 68 -2.66 -10.51 -6.44
CA GLU A 68 -2.32 -9.49 -7.43
C GLU A 68 -3.50 -8.55 -7.61
N ILE A 69 -3.23 -7.24 -7.66
CA ILE A 69 -4.18 -6.23 -8.13
C ILE A 69 -3.82 -5.92 -9.56
N VAL A 70 -4.76 -6.18 -10.46
CA VAL A 70 -4.64 -5.94 -11.89
C VAL A 70 -5.57 -4.80 -12.32
N ASN A 71 -5.12 -4.01 -13.29
CA ASN A 71 -5.97 -3.02 -13.93
C ASN A 71 -6.78 -3.63 -15.08
N GLU A 72 -7.65 -2.84 -15.69
CA GLU A 72 -8.45 -3.20 -16.87
C GLU A 72 -7.65 -3.73 -18.07
N ASN A 73 -6.38 -3.33 -18.20
CA ASN A 73 -5.47 -3.81 -19.25
C ASN A 73 -4.76 -5.12 -18.88
N GLY A 74 -5.08 -5.71 -17.73
CA GLY A 74 -4.42 -6.91 -17.20
C GLY A 74 -3.02 -6.65 -16.62
N ALA A 75 -2.58 -5.40 -16.51
CA ALA A 75 -1.28 -5.07 -15.93
C ALA A 75 -1.33 -5.14 -14.41
N VAL A 76 -0.33 -5.78 -13.80
CA VAL A 76 -0.21 -5.94 -12.35
C VAL A 76 0.29 -4.64 -11.72
N LEU A 77 -0.56 -3.99 -10.93
CA LEU A 77 -0.21 -2.79 -10.15
C LEU A 77 0.48 -3.15 -8.84
N MET A 78 -0.02 -4.19 -8.17
CA MET A 78 0.50 -4.62 -6.87
C MET A 78 0.48 -6.13 -6.78
N LYS A 79 1.49 -6.69 -6.11
CA LYS A 79 1.64 -8.14 -5.95
C LYS A 79 2.27 -8.46 -4.63
N ILE A 80 1.61 -9.32 -3.86
CA ILE A 80 2.16 -9.87 -2.62
C ILE A 80 2.26 -11.38 -2.72
N LYS A 81 3.18 -11.96 -1.95
CA LYS A 81 3.39 -13.41 -1.90
C LYS A 81 3.52 -13.86 -0.46
N MET A 82 2.69 -14.83 -0.08
CA MET A 82 2.83 -15.57 1.16
C MET A 82 3.39 -16.94 0.87
N LYS A 83 4.27 -17.44 1.73
CA LYS A 83 4.82 -18.80 1.63
C LYS A 83 4.68 -19.49 2.97
N SER A 84 4.29 -20.76 2.93
CA SER A 84 4.33 -21.65 4.09
C SER A 84 4.92 -23.00 3.71
N SER A 85 5.49 -23.68 4.70
CA SER A 85 6.01 -25.05 4.61
C SER A 85 5.18 -25.91 5.54
N GLU A 86 4.47 -26.87 4.97
CA GLU A 86 3.36 -27.57 5.61
C GLU A 86 3.58 -29.08 5.58
N LYS A 87 2.96 -29.79 6.51
CA LYS A 87 2.91 -31.25 6.55
C LYS A 87 1.46 -31.70 6.53
N GLY A 88 1.08 -32.59 5.61
CA GLY A 88 -0.29 -33.11 5.46
C GLY A 88 -1.12 -32.34 4.43
N ASP A 89 -2.44 -32.35 4.58
CA ASP A 89 -3.40 -31.86 3.57
C ASP A 89 -3.86 -30.42 3.80
N THR A 90 -3.82 -29.94 5.03
CA THR A 90 -4.10 -28.54 5.38
C THR A 90 -2.86 -27.65 5.18
N TYR A 91 -3.07 -26.34 5.16
CA TYR A 91 -2.00 -25.35 5.21
C TYR A 91 -2.44 -24.17 6.05
N ASP A 92 -1.53 -23.65 6.85
CA ASP A 92 -1.78 -22.49 7.69
C ASP A 92 -0.61 -21.49 7.61
N PHE A 93 -0.92 -20.31 7.08
CA PHE A 93 0.10 -19.29 6.92
C PHE A 93 0.33 -18.58 8.25
N ARG A 94 1.53 -18.73 8.82
CA ARG A 94 1.98 -17.97 10.00
C ARG A 94 1.87 -16.45 9.87
N LYS A 95 1.84 -15.94 8.64
CA LYS A 95 1.60 -14.54 8.34
C LYS A 95 0.37 -14.45 7.45
N PHE A 96 -0.68 -13.82 7.95
CA PHE A 96 -1.81 -13.37 7.15
C PHE A 96 -1.38 -12.10 6.40
N HIS A 97 -1.15 -12.19 5.09
CA HIS A 97 -0.74 -11.05 4.27
C HIS A 97 -1.60 -11.00 3.01
N ARG A 98 -2.61 -10.13 2.97
CA ARG A 98 -3.64 -10.12 1.92
C ARG A 98 -3.74 -8.76 1.27
N LEU A 99 -4.04 -8.76 -0.04
CA LEU A 99 -4.61 -7.59 -0.70
C LEU A 99 -6.13 -7.75 -0.72
N VAL A 100 -6.86 -6.66 -0.52
CA VAL A 100 -8.33 -6.64 -0.58
C VAL A 100 -8.74 -5.33 -1.25
N LEU A 101 -9.72 -5.38 -2.16
CA LEU A 101 -10.36 -4.18 -2.69
C LEU A 101 -11.54 -3.83 -1.80
N VAL A 102 -11.52 -2.66 -1.19
CA VAL A 102 -12.61 -2.14 -0.35
C VAL A 102 -13.06 -0.83 -0.95
N ASN A 103 -14.25 -0.79 -1.53
CA ASN A 103 -14.76 0.36 -2.27
C ASN A 103 -13.76 0.79 -3.37
N LYS A 104 -13.22 2.01 -3.27
CA LYS A 104 -12.23 2.59 -4.19
C LYS A 104 -10.82 2.65 -3.58
N GLU A 105 -10.51 1.72 -2.66
CA GLU A 105 -9.23 1.63 -1.97
C GLU A 105 -8.67 0.20 -2.07
N ILE A 106 -7.34 0.11 -2.10
CA ILE A 106 -6.62 -1.16 -2.00
C ILE A 106 -6.11 -1.26 -0.57
N HIS A 107 -6.53 -2.30 0.14
CA HIS A 107 -6.10 -2.59 1.50
C HIS A 107 -5.06 -3.70 1.49
N GLU A 108 -3.85 -3.43 1.96
CA GLU A 108 -2.85 -4.43 2.30
C GLU A 108 -2.92 -4.72 3.80
N VAL A 109 -3.32 -5.95 4.12
CA VAL A 109 -3.53 -6.41 5.50
C VAL A 109 -2.39 -7.33 5.88
N ILE A 110 -1.69 -7.02 6.97
CA ILE A 110 -0.56 -7.80 7.47
C ILE A 110 -0.80 -8.15 8.94
N CYS A 111 -0.97 -9.43 9.25
CA CYS A 111 -1.01 -9.96 10.62
C CYS A 111 -0.05 -11.14 10.74
N ILE A 112 0.64 -11.25 11.86
CA ILE A 112 1.49 -12.40 12.16
C ILE A 112 0.85 -13.17 13.29
N VAL A 113 0.76 -14.49 13.14
CA VAL A 113 0.25 -15.39 14.18
C VAL A 113 1.05 -15.17 15.47
N ASN A 114 0.36 -15.06 16.60
CA ASN A 114 0.90 -14.74 17.92
C ASN A 114 1.43 -13.31 18.11
N GLN A 115 1.16 -12.38 17.19
CA GLN A 115 1.37 -10.95 17.44
C GLN A 115 0.05 -10.27 17.79
N GLU A 116 0.05 -9.45 18.84
CA GLU A 116 -1.13 -8.71 19.27
C GLU A 116 -1.60 -7.70 18.22
N PHE A 117 -0.66 -7.09 17.50
CA PHE A 117 -0.92 -6.06 16.51
C PHE A 117 -0.48 -6.48 15.11
N GLY A 118 -1.26 -6.05 14.12
CA GLY A 118 -0.95 -6.10 12.71
C GLY A 118 -0.96 -4.70 12.10
N ARG A 119 -0.80 -4.64 10.77
CA ARG A 119 -0.78 -3.42 10.00
C ARG A 119 -1.85 -3.47 8.92
N LEU A 120 -2.55 -2.36 8.75
CA LEU A 120 -3.39 -2.09 7.60
C LEU A 120 -2.78 -0.93 6.84
N ILE A 121 -2.39 -1.18 5.60
CA ILE A 121 -1.89 -0.15 4.69
C ILE A 121 -2.96 0.09 3.64
N ILE A 122 -3.38 1.34 3.50
CA ILE A 122 -4.42 1.76 2.57
C ILE A 122 -3.74 2.50 1.43
N TYR A 123 -4.05 2.07 0.21
CA TYR A 123 -3.61 2.70 -1.03
C TYR A 123 -4.82 3.21 -1.81
N ASN A 124 -4.62 4.27 -2.58
CA ASN A 124 -5.61 4.69 -3.56
C ASN A 124 -5.70 3.67 -4.71
N PHE A 125 -6.70 3.83 -5.57
CA PHE A 125 -6.91 2.99 -6.76
C PHE A 125 -5.80 3.11 -7.83
N CYS A 126 -4.82 4.00 -7.67
CA CYS A 126 -3.62 4.02 -8.50
C CYS A 126 -2.43 3.28 -7.87
N GLY A 127 -2.59 2.72 -6.66
CA GLY A 127 -1.52 2.01 -5.95
C GLY A 127 -0.61 2.93 -5.13
N GLU A 128 -0.97 4.20 -4.94
CA GLU A 128 -0.22 5.13 -4.11
C GLU A 128 -0.65 4.97 -2.64
N LYS A 129 0.32 4.86 -1.74
CA LYS A 129 0.05 4.69 -0.31
C LYS A 129 -0.58 5.96 0.26
N MET A 130 -1.76 5.82 0.87
CA MET A 130 -2.47 6.90 1.55
C MET A 130 -2.21 6.92 3.05
N THR A 131 -2.29 5.76 3.71
CA THR A 131 -2.20 5.68 5.18
C THR A 131 -1.71 4.30 5.62
N GLU A 132 -1.07 4.24 6.78
CA GLU A 132 -0.74 3.00 7.49
C GLU A 132 -1.21 3.13 8.93
N VAL A 133 -1.96 2.13 9.41
CA VAL A 133 -2.44 2.07 10.79
C VAL A 133 -2.07 0.74 11.43
N VAL A 134 -1.73 0.80 12.71
CA VAL A 134 -1.50 -0.38 13.55
C VAL A 134 -2.82 -0.71 14.24
N VAL A 135 -3.27 -1.95 14.09
CA VAL A 135 -4.58 -2.43 14.56
C VAL A 135 -4.39 -3.79 15.22
N LYS A 136 -5.26 -4.17 16.15
CA LYS A 136 -5.19 -5.52 16.75
C LYS A 136 -5.30 -6.59 15.67
N SER A 137 -4.41 -7.58 15.72
CA SER A 137 -4.36 -8.68 14.75
C SER A 137 -5.67 -9.42 14.64
N ASN A 138 -6.37 -9.65 15.77
CA ASN A 138 -7.66 -10.33 15.78
C ASN A 138 -8.75 -9.53 15.04
N GLU A 139 -8.76 -8.20 15.16
CA GLU A 139 -9.71 -7.35 14.44
C GLU A 139 -9.47 -7.39 12.94
N LEU A 140 -8.21 -7.26 12.52
CA LEU A 140 -7.82 -7.37 11.11
C LEU A 140 -8.15 -8.76 10.55
N TYR A 141 -7.79 -9.82 11.27
CA TYR A 141 -8.03 -11.17 10.85
C TYR A 141 -9.53 -11.45 10.70
N ASN A 142 -10.35 -11.11 11.70
CA ASN A 142 -11.80 -11.33 11.64
C ASN A 142 -12.47 -10.53 10.51
N LYS A 143 -11.98 -9.32 10.22
CA LYS A 143 -12.54 -8.46 9.18
C LYS A 143 -12.18 -8.90 7.76
N TYR A 144 -10.97 -9.43 7.55
CA TYR A 144 -10.42 -9.66 6.20
C TYR A 144 -10.17 -11.14 5.85
N ARG A 145 -10.52 -12.08 6.72
CA ARG A 145 -10.26 -13.53 6.51
C ARG A 145 -10.91 -14.10 5.24
N PHE A 146 -11.95 -13.45 4.71
CA PHE A 146 -12.74 -13.91 3.56
C PHE A 146 -12.38 -13.09 2.31
#